data_AF-A0A7S3U5V0-F1
#
_entry.id   AF-A0A7S3U5V0-F1
#
_cell.length_a   1.000
_cell.length_b   1.000
_cell.length_c   1.000
_cell.angle_alpha   90.00
_cell.angle_beta   90.00
_cell.angle_gamma   90.00
#
_symmetry.space_group_name_H-M   'P 1'
#
loop_
_entity.id
_entity.type
_entity.pdbx_description
1 polymer ?
#
loop_
_entity_poly.entity_id
_entity_poly.type
_entity_poly.pdbx_seq_one_letter_code
_entity_poly.pdbx_strand_id
1 'polypeptide(L)'
;RVSARRLSSSLKLLASHSSRSPLVPHPMKSSVAGVLHGRPYPRLDALPCNLSAISTTQKRPRTIDGITFPMFSDAGADTGSCIAGRTAEEHEAEHEHLVRLCQHFLVQPPPADANFFTADLGGLGALRWEKHAEITTYTFIRTELSPSEAASPFDKGSLALTGVPDWWLNSMPGFVISAVHATVIAEEPDSTSTIDIRQYSRHFNRSNFITASTADGGAFRAISDWREHEDGFVRLIVQAVPSWWRDHAAVAMPTAASLQTVRQGLANQAAGQRTAAGKVVQRLIEMEKYRVLALMAQPLATQVSPRVDTLNSELQSITSEMHALGASDLAGQRALLERLTRLTTSALRIQSTAQYRFSAASAYAKIVGDRIDFLRLERLEGAPSMSSFLLAALSPAMRTCHAVSARLDAIADTSRLTINLLRATLTVEQQAQNMAQLRQLESTARTQLLLQESVEGLSVVAITYYAAGVIGYAAKGAHSVGYLPIPPEVALGGSIPLIGLGVYFFLHRLKSTVLTDPHKGK
;
A
#
# COMPACT_ATOMS: atom_id res chain seq x y z
N ARG A 1 57.96 -0.32 -20.06
CA ARG A 1 56.71 -0.07 -19.29
C ARG A 1 55.77 0.99 -19.89
N VAL A 2 56.10 1.67 -21.00
CA VAL A 2 55.21 2.67 -21.65
C VAL A 2 54.35 2.08 -22.80
N SER A 3 54.69 0.90 -23.33
CA SER A 3 53.93 0.27 -24.43
C SER A 3 52.70 -0.56 -23.98
N ALA A 4 52.72 -1.16 -22.77
CA ALA A 4 51.60 -1.98 -22.28
C ALA A 4 50.34 -1.19 -21.90
N ARG A 5 50.47 0.09 -21.52
CA ARG A 5 49.32 0.93 -21.14
C ARG A 5 48.46 1.34 -22.35
N ARG A 6 49.07 1.60 -23.52
CA ARG A 6 48.32 1.98 -24.74
C ARG A 6 47.52 0.83 -25.34
N LEU A 7 48.01 -0.41 -25.24
CA LEU A 7 47.27 -1.59 -25.66
C LEU A 7 46.05 -1.86 -24.75
N SER A 8 46.15 -1.60 -23.44
CA SER A 8 45.03 -1.75 -22.50
C SER A 8 43.90 -0.73 -22.71
N SER A 9 44.23 0.50 -23.13
CA SER A 9 43.22 1.52 -23.46
C SER A 9 42.52 1.26 -24.79
N SER A 10 43.25 0.76 -25.78
CA SER A 10 42.67 0.37 -27.08
C SER A 10 41.82 -0.90 -26.99
N LEU A 11 42.20 -1.88 -26.14
CA LEU A 11 41.37 -3.06 -25.85
C LEU A 11 40.12 -2.72 -25.02
N LYS A 12 40.18 -1.74 -24.12
CA LYS A 12 38.98 -1.23 -23.43
C LYS A 12 38.02 -0.47 -24.36
N LEU A 13 38.53 0.21 -25.39
CA LEU A 13 37.69 0.82 -26.43
C LEU A 13 37.10 -0.22 -27.41
N LEU A 14 37.80 -1.32 -27.67
CA LEU A 14 37.33 -2.39 -28.55
C LEU A 14 36.38 -3.36 -27.83
N ALA A 15 36.50 -3.53 -26.51
CA ALA A 15 35.58 -4.34 -25.70
C ALA A 15 34.21 -3.68 -25.43
N SER A 16 34.04 -2.38 -25.74
CA SER A 16 32.74 -1.70 -25.68
C SER A 16 31.95 -1.78 -27.00
N HIS A 17 32.46 -2.50 -28.00
CA HIS A 17 31.88 -2.59 -29.34
C HIS A 17 31.21 -3.93 -29.66
N SER A 18 31.01 -4.83 -28.69
CA SER A 18 30.16 -6.01 -28.89
C SER A 18 28.68 -5.60 -28.90
N SER A 19 28.16 -5.44 -30.13
CA SER A 19 26.75 -5.31 -30.54
C SER A 19 25.93 -4.09 -30.07
N ARG A 20 26.44 -2.87 -30.29
CA ARG A 20 25.51 -1.73 -30.43
C ARG A 20 24.80 -1.83 -31.78
N SER A 21 23.53 -2.25 -31.75
CA SER A 21 22.62 -2.07 -32.88
C SER A 21 22.78 -0.64 -33.44
N PRO A 22 22.79 -0.44 -34.77
CA PRO A 22 22.95 0.89 -35.38
C PRO A 22 21.82 1.86 -35.02
N LEU A 23 20.74 1.34 -34.43
CA LEU A 23 19.61 2.10 -33.93
C LEU A 23 19.83 2.40 -32.45
N VAL A 24 19.72 3.67 -32.06
CA VAL A 24 19.64 4.06 -30.64
C VAL A 24 18.30 3.56 -30.09
N PRO A 25 18.27 2.49 -29.27
CA PRO A 25 17.02 2.02 -28.71
C PRO A 25 16.52 3.02 -27.66
N HIS A 26 15.20 3.12 -27.49
CA HIS A 26 14.63 3.85 -26.36
C HIS A 26 15.23 3.30 -25.04
N PRO A 27 15.58 4.15 -24.04
CA PRO A 27 16.24 3.71 -22.81
C PRO A 27 15.50 2.59 -22.05
N MET A 28 14.17 2.52 -22.17
CA MET A 28 13.35 1.48 -21.55
C MET A 28 13.13 0.23 -22.42
N LYS A 29 13.61 0.21 -23.67
CA LYS A 29 13.33 -0.90 -24.61
C LYS A 29 13.84 -2.24 -24.09
N SER A 30 15.01 -2.27 -23.45
CA SER A 30 15.56 -3.47 -22.80
C SER A 30 14.70 -3.92 -21.60
N SER A 31 14.30 -2.97 -20.75
CA SER A 31 13.42 -3.23 -19.60
C SER A 31 12.06 -3.80 -20.03
N VAL A 32 11.50 -3.30 -21.14
CA VAL A 32 10.21 -3.77 -21.69
C VAL A 32 10.38 -5.10 -22.44
N ALA A 33 11.45 -5.28 -23.23
CA ALA A 33 11.72 -6.55 -23.91
C ALA A 33 11.92 -7.71 -22.91
N GLY A 34 12.49 -7.41 -21.74
CA GLY A 34 12.59 -8.35 -20.62
C GLY A 34 11.23 -8.82 -20.08
N VAL A 35 10.13 -8.07 -20.29
CA VAL A 35 8.78 -8.49 -19.86
C VAL A 35 8.25 -9.63 -20.73
N LEU A 36 8.45 -9.55 -22.06
CA LEU A 36 7.94 -10.56 -23.02
C LEU A 36 8.83 -11.80 -23.11
N HIS A 37 10.15 -11.63 -23.06
CA HIS A 37 11.11 -12.71 -23.25
C HIS A 37 11.73 -13.24 -21.95
N GLY A 38 11.48 -12.59 -20.82
CA GLY A 38 12.23 -12.84 -19.59
C GLY A 38 11.83 -14.06 -18.77
N ARG A 39 10.82 -14.85 -19.17
CA ARG A 39 10.33 -15.98 -18.36
C ARG A 39 9.80 -17.16 -19.19
N PRO A 40 10.62 -17.79 -20.05
CA PRO A 40 10.21 -19.02 -20.72
C PRO A 40 9.91 -20.10 -19.69
N TYR A 41 8.91 -20.94 -19.96
CA TYR A 41 8.63 -22.12 -19.14
C TYR A 41 9.81 -23.10 -19.18
N PRO A 42 10.07 -23.84 -18.09
CA PRO A 42 11.09 -24.89 -18.15
C PRO A 42 10.71 -25.89 -19.23
N ARG A 43 11.70 -26.32 -20.02
CA ARG A 43 11.54 -27.50 -20.88
C ARG A 43 11.90 -28.70 -20.03
N LEU A 44 10.97 -29.65 -19.91
CA LEU A 44 11.22 -30.90 -19.18
C LEU A 44 11.73 -31.93 -20.18
N ASP A 45 13.06 -31.99 -20.36
CA ASP A 45 13.67 -32.73 -21.47
C ASP A 45 13.62 -34.27 -21.34
N ALA A 46 13.30 -34.79 -20.17
CA ALA A 46 12.92 -36.19 -20.00
C ALA A 46 11.84 -36.35 -18.93
N LEU A 47 11.01 -37.37 -19.09
CA LEU A 47 10.02 -37.82 -18.11
C LEU A 47 10.31 -39.29 -17.76
N PRO A 48 10.13 -39.71 -16.50
CA PRO A 48 9.69 -38.90 -15.37
C PRO A 48 10.75 -37.88 -14.92
N CYS A 49 10.32 -36.80 -14.28
CA CYS A 49 11.23 -35.82 -13.69
C CYS A 49 10.73 -35.33 -12.33
N ASN A 50 11.66 -35.02 -11.44
CA ASN A 50 11.36 -34.45 -10.13
C ASN A 50 11.80 -32.98 -10.10
N LEU A 51 11.01 -32.15 -9.43
CA LEU A 51 11.26 -30.74 -9.23
C LEU A 51 11.20 -30.41 -7.75
N SER A 52 11.99 -29.44 -7.33
CA SER A 52 11.96 -28.90 -5.99
C SER A 52 12.06 -27.39 -6.05
N ALA A 53 10.99 -26.71 -5.68
CA ALA A 53 10.91 -25.25 -5.68
C ALA A 53 10.93 -24.75 -4.24
N ILE A 54 11.78 -23.77 -3.95
CA ILE A 54 11.84 -23.08 -2.66
C ILE A 54 11.70 -21.59 -2.92
N SER A 55 10.69 -20.99 -2.31
CA SER A 55 10.42 -19.56 -2.39
C SER A 55 10.74 -18.90 -1.05
N THR A 56 11.64 -17.92 -1.06
CA THR A 56 12.04 -17.18 0.14
C THR A 56 11.61 -15.73 0.06
N THR A 57 11.43 -15.12 1.23
CA THR A 57 11.22 -13.68 1.40
C THR A 57 12.14 -13.15 2.49
N GLN A 58 12.64 -11.94 2.32
CA GLN A 58 13.41 -11.26 3.38
C GLN A 58 12.52 -10.42 4.29
N LYS A 59 11.23 -10.32 3.96
CA LYS A 59 10.24 -9.67 4.82
C LYS A 59 10.00 -10.53 6.06
N ARG A 60 9.88 -9.88 7.21
CA ARG A 60 9.74 -10.56 8.51
C ARG A 60 8.46 -10.15 9.23
N PRO A 61 7.91 -11.02 10.09
CA PRO A 61 6.83 -10.62 10.98
C PRO A 61 7.30 -9.51 11.92
N ARG A 62 6.53 -8.43 12.04
CA ARG A 62 6.79 -7.34 12.99
C ARG A 62 5.51 -6.95 13.71
N THR A 63 5.58 -6.88 15.03
CA THR A 63 4.47 -6.41 15.85
C THR A 63 4.59 -4.91 16.09
N ILE A 64 3.57 -4.16 15.68
CA ILE A 64 3.48 -2.70 15.88
C ILE A 64 2.16 -2.44 16.61
N ASP A 65 2.26 -1.82 17.78
CA ASP A 65 1.13 -1.56 18.68
C ASP A 65 0.30 -2.79 19.03
N GLY A 66 0.87 -4.00 19.04
CA GLY A 66 0.14 -5.24 19.28
C GLY A 66 -0.62 -5.81 18.07
N ILE A 67 -0.37 -5.29 16.86
CA ILE A 67 -0.79 -5.92 15.59
C ILE A 67 0.45 -6.56 14.96
N THR A 68 0.38 -7.85 14.66
CA THR A 68 1.48 -8.55 13.98
C THR A 68 1.28 -8.46 12.48
N PHE A 69 2.15 -7.70 11.82
CA PHE A 69 2.23 -7.60 10.38
C PHE A 69 3.09 -8.74 9.85
N PRO A 70 2.58 -9.61 8.95
CA PRO A 70 3.25 -10.85 8.57
C PRO A 70 4.48 -10.64 7.69
N MET A 71 4.49 -9.57 6.89
CA MET A 71 5.47 -9.32 5.83
C MET A 71 5.96 -7.87 5.89
N PHE A 72 6.75 -7.55 6.91
CA PHE A 72 7.31 -6.21 7.13
C PHE A 72 8.70 -6.07 6.50
N SER A 73 9.01 -4.92 5.91
CA SER A 73 10.33 -4.57 5.34
C SER A 73 11.03 -3.55 6.23
N ASP A 74 12.32 -3.79 6.54
CA ASP A 74 13.09 -2.87 7.39
C ASP A 74 13.52 -1.60 6.67
N ALA A 75 13.58 -1.58 5.33
CA ALA A 75 13.80 -0.35 4.55
C ALA A 75 12.72 0.73 4.79
N GLY A 76 11.57 0.34 5.34
CA GLY A 76 10.45 1.23 5.66
C GLY A 76 10.31 1.58 7.14
N ALA A 77 11.24 1.13 8.01
CA ALA A 77 11.11 1.25 9.46
C ALA A 77 10.98 2.72 9.93
N ASP A 78 11.68 3.65 9.27
CA ASP A 78 11.70 5.07 9.64
C ASP A 78 10.55 5.87 9.00
N THR A 79 9.95 5.37 7.92
CA THR A 79 8.88 6.05 7.18
C THR A 79 7.48 5.55 7.52
N GLY A 80 7.36 4.53 8.38
CA GLY A 80 6.09 3.83 8.65
C GLY A 80 5.54 3.10 7.42
N SER A 81 6.32 3.03 6.34
CA SER A 81 5.89 2.50 5.06
C SER A 81 6.22 1.01 4.99
N CYS A 82 5.20 0.18 5.20
CA CYS A 82 5.26 -1.26 4.90
C CYS A 82 5.50 -1.57 3.40
N ILE A 83 5.52 -0.53 2.55
CA ILE A 83 5.58 -0.55 1.09
C ILE A 83 7.02 -0.58 0.58
N ALA A 84 8.02 -0.32 1.43
CA ALA A 84 9.40 -0.29 0.98
C ALA A 84 9.75 -1.60 0.26
N GLY A 85 10.16 -1.45 -1.01
CA GLY A 85 10.75 -2.53 -1.78
C GLY A 85 11.97 -3.08 -1.06
N ARG A 86 12.48 -4.20 -1.58
CA ARG A 86 13.64 -4.84 -0.99
C ARG A 86 14.85 -3.91 -0.97
N THR A 87 15.64 -3.97 0.09
CA THR A 87 16.81 -3.11 0.26
C THR A 87 17.90 -3.50 -0.75
N ALA A 88 18.86 -2.60 -1.01
CA ALA A 88 20.01 -2.93 -1.85
C ALA A 88 20.83 -4.09 -1.24
N GLU A 89 20.98 -4.11 0.08
CA GLU A 89 21.67 -5.18 0.82
C GLU A 89 20.93 -6.51 0.69
N GLU A 90 19.60 -6.50 0.79
CA GLU A 90 18.77 -7.69 0.58
C GLU A 90 18.91 -8.23 -0.84
N HIS A 91 18.99 -7.35 -1.85
CA HIS A 91 19.23 -7.76 -3.24
C HIS A 91 20.62 -8.37 -3.43
N GLU A 92 21.65 -7.75 -2.86
CA GLU A 92 23.02 -8.23 -2.97
C GLU A 92 23.18 -9.59 -2.29
N ALA A 93 22.66 -9.76 -1.07
CA ALA A 93 22.77 -11.01 -0.31
C ALA A 93 22.15 -12.21 -1.06
N GLU A 94 21.02 -12.02 -1.75
CA GLU A 94 20.43 -13.06 -2.59
C GLU A 94 21.22 -13.36 -3.85
N HIS A 95 21.76 -12.32 -4.49
CA HIS A 95 22.59 -12.49 -5.66
C HIS A 95 23.89 -13.22 -5.28
N GLU A 96 24.58 -12.81 -4.23
CA GLU A 96 25.76 -13.49 -3.69
C GLU A 96 25.46 -14.94 -3.32
N HIS A 97 24.28 -15.21 -2.74
CA HIS A 97 23.85 -16.56 -2.41
C HIS A 97 23.70 -17.44 -3.67
N LEU A 98 23.09 -16.93 -4.74
CA LEU A 98 23.03 -17.62 -6.04
C LEU A 98 24.43 -17.80 -6.66
N VAL A 99 25.28 -16.77 -6.60
CA VAL A 99 26.66 -16.81 -7.13
C VAL A 99 27.46 -17.92 -6.47
N ARG A 100 27.34 -18.11 -5.15
CA ARG A 100 28.01 -19.21 -4.44
C ARG A 100 27.60 -20.59 -4.97
N LEU A 101 26.32 -20.78 -5.31
CA LEU A 101 25.85 -22.02 -5.92
C LEU A 101 26.43 -22.21 -7.32
N CYS A 102 26.37 -21.16 -8.15
CA CYS A 102 26.93 -21.18 -9.51
C CYS A 102 28.42 -21.52 -9.49
N GLN A 103 29.19 -20.93 -8.58
CA GLN A 103 30.61 -21.22 -8.39
C GLN A 103 30.86 -22.67 -7.99
N HIS A 104 30.05 -23.23 -7.08
CA HIS A 104 30.16 -24.62 -6.66
C HIS A 104 29.98 -25.60 -7.84
N PHE A 105 29.02 -25.31 -8.72
CA PHE A 105 28.74 -26.11 -9.91
C PHE A 105 29.51 -25.66 -11.17
N LEU A 106 30.45 -24.71 -11.03
CA LEU A 106 31.27 -24.18 -12.14
C LEU A 106 30.46 -23.57 -13.29
N VAL A 107 29.30 -22.97 -12.99
CA VAL A 107 28.44 -22.27 -13.94
C VAL A 107 28.65 -20.76 -13.85
N GLN A 108 28.55 -20.04 -14.97
CA GLN A 108 28.59 -18.58 -14.95
C GLN A 108 27.34 -18.01 -14.25
N PRO A 109 27.51 -17.18 -13.20
CA PRO A 109 26.39 -16.55 -12.52
C PRO A 109 25.71 -15.48 -13.41
N PRO A 110 24.44 -15.14 -13.14
CA PRO A 110 23.79 -14.04 -13.83
C PRO A 110 24.39 -12.67 -13.46
N PRO A 111 24.13 -11.62 -14.26
CA PRO A 111 24.37 -10.23 -13.86
C PRO A 111 23.58 -9.83 -12.60
N ALA A 112 24.08 -8.87 -11.83
CA ALA A 112 23.47 -8.45 -10.56
C ALA A 112 22.06 -7.85 -10.69
N ASP A 113 21.75 -7.24 -11.83
CA ASP A 113 20.43 -6.67 -12.13
C ASP A 113 19.44 -7.71 -12.70
N ALA A 114 19.86 -8.97 -12.87
CA ALA A 114 18.98 -10.01 -13.36
C ALA A 114 17.81 -10.27 -12.41
N ASN A 115 16.64 -10.53 -13.00
CA ASN A 115 15.44 -10.96 -12.28
C ASN A 115 15.07 -12.42 -12.59
N PHE A 116 15.84 -13.04 -13.48
CA PHE A 116 15.61 -14.37 -13.98
C PHE A 116 16.94 -14.99 -14.39
N PHE A 117 17.14 -16.26 -14.07
CA PHE A 117 18.32 -17.01 -14.44
C PHE A 117 17.98 -18.50 -14.57
N THR A 118 18.59 -19.15 -15.55
CA THR A 118 18.52 -20.61 -15.70
C THR A 118 19.92 -21.14 -15.98
N ALA A 119 20.27 -22.24 -15.33
CA ALA A 119 21.56 -22.90 -15.45
C ALA A 119 21.35 -24.41 -15.52
N ASP A 120 22.21 -25.08 -16.29
CA ASP A 120 22.42 -26.51 -16.16
C ASP A 120 23.52 -26.73 -15.11
N LEU A 121 23.21 -27.46 -14.04
CA LEU A 121 24.12 -27.78 -12.94
C LEU A 121 24.77 -29.17 -13.13
N GLY A 122 24.74 -29.71 -14.35
CA GLY A 122 25.33 -30.99 -14.69
C GLY A 122 24.52 -32.15 -14.11
N GLY A 123 25.19 -33.08 -13.41
CA GLY A 123 24.55 -34.30 -12.87
C GLY A 123 23.41 -34.06 -11.86
N LEU A 124 23.28 -32.84 -11.33
CA LEU A 124 22.13 -32.44 -10.49
C LEU A 124 20.88 -32.13 -11.34
N GLY A 125 21.06 -31.74 -12.60
CA GLY A 125 20.01 -31.23 -13.47
C GLY A 125 19.99 -29.71 -13.57
N ALA A 126 18.84 -29.13 -13.85
CA ALA A 126 18.71 -27.69 -14.13
C ALA A 126 18.26 -26.88 -12.90
N LEU A 127 18.80 -25.68 -12.77
CA LEU A 127 18.36 -24.64 -11.85
C LEU A 127 17.60 -23.57 -12.62
N ARG A 128 16.46 -23.17 -12.07
CA ARG A 128 15.75 -21.94 -12.42
C ARG A 128 15.70 -21.04 -11.19
N TRP A 129 16.03 -19.77 -11.38
CA TRP A 129 15.95 -18.74 -10.37
C TRP A 129 15.08 -17.58 -10.87
N GLU A 130 14.11 -17.16 -10.06
CA GLU A 130 13.20 -16.06 -10.36
C GLU A 130 13.16 -15.09 -9.19
N LYS A 131 13.37 -13.80 -9.49
CA LYS A 131 13.19 -12.71 -8.53
C LYS A 131 11.91 -11.95 -8.85
N HIS A 132 11.07 -11.79 -7.83
CA HIS A 132 9.86 -10.97 -7.84
C HIS A 132 9.97 -9.86 -6.79
N ALA A 133 8.95 -9.00 -6.70
CA ALA A 133 8.95 -7.84 -5.82
C ALA A 133 9.17 -8.16 -4.33
N GLU A 134 8.59 -9.26 -3.83
CA GLU A 134 8.67 -9.64 -2.40
C GLU A 134 9.35 -10.99 -2.16
N ILE A 135 9.61 -11.76 -3.21
CA ILE A 135 10.02 -13.17 -3.13
C ILE A 135 11.05 -13.51 -4.19
N THR A 136 11.92 -14.44 -3.84
CA THR A 136 12.81 -15.14 -4.77
C THR A 136 12.50 -16.63 -4.76
N THR A 137 12.42 -17.26 -5.94
CA THR A 137 12.13 -18.68 -6.09
C THR A 137 13.31 -19.38 -6.76
N TYR A 138 13.79 -20.45 -6.14
CA TYR A 138 14.76 -21.39 -6.70
C TYR A 138 14.02 -22.68 -7.05
N THR A 139 14.06 -23.11 -8.31
CA THR A 139 13.45 -24.37 -8.76
C THR A 139 14.53 -25.26 -9.35
N PHE A 140 14.79 -26.38 -8.69
CA PHE A 140 15.67 -27.44 -9.17
C PHE A 140 14.86 -28.46 -9.96
N ILE A 141 15.39 -28.94 -11.07
CA ILE A 141 14.74 -29.87 -12.00
C ILE A 141 15.70 -31.00 -12.30
N ARG A 142 15.31 -32.22 -11.96
CA ARG A 142 16.10 -33.44 -12.15
C ARG A 142 15.35 -34.41 -13.05
N THR A 143 15.97 -34.79 -14.17
CA THR A 143 15.35 -35.58 -15.25
C THR A 143 15.95 -36.99 -15.40
N GLU A 144 17.11 -37.26 -14.81
CA GLU A 144 17.79 -38.56 -14.88
C GLU A 144 17.46 -39.38 -13.62
N LEU A 145 16.26 -39.95 -13.58
CA LEU A 145 15.78 -40.76 -12.46
C LEU A 145 15.93 -42.25 -12.78
N SER A 146 16.47 -43.03 -11.83
CA SER A 146 16.40 -44.49 -11.88
C SER A 146 14.96 -44.98 -11.69
N PRO A 147 14.63 -46.22 -12.12
CA PRO A 147 13.29 -46.78 -11.94
C PRO A 147 12.81 -46.79 -10.47
N SER A 148 13.70 -47.03 -9.52
CA SER A 148 13.38 -46.97 -8.08
C SER A 148 13.07 -45.55 -7.62
N GLU A 149 13.81 -44.56 -8.10
CA GLU A 149 13.57 -43.15 -7.74
C GLU A 149 12.28 -42.63 -8.35
N ALA A 150 11.95 -43.05 -9.56
CA ALA A 150 10.66 -42.75 -10.19
C ALA A 150 9.48 -43.38 -9.45
N ALA A 151 9.63 -44.59 -8.89
CA ALA A 151 8.58 -45.27 -8.13
C ALA A 151 8.32 -44.66 -6.75
N SER A 152 9.32 -43.98 -6.18
CA SER A 152 9.25 -43.27 -4.90
C SER A 152 9.78 -41.83 -5.03
N PRO A 153 9.03 -40.94 -5.71
CA PRO A 153 9.54 -39.63 -6.13
C PRO A 153 9.78 -38.64 -4.98
N PHE A 154 9.26 -38.91 -3.79
CA PHE A 154 9.39 -38.06 -2.60
C PHE A 154 10.33 -38.62 -1.54
N ASP A 155 11.02 -39.73 -1.82
CA ASP A 155 12.07 -40.23 -0.94
C ASP A 155 13.32 -39.34 -1.06
N LYS A 156 14.08 -39.18 0.02
CA LYS A 156 15.24 -38.26 0.09
C LYS A 156 16.26 -38.43 -1.06
N GLY A 157 16.43 -39.65 -1.58
CA GLY A 157 17.32 -39.93 -2.71
C GLY A 157 16.76 -39.52 -4.08
N SER A 158 15.45 -39.39 -4.21
CA SER A 158 14.75 -39.12 -5.47
C SER A 158 14.51 -37.63 -5.70
N LEU A 159 14.63 -36.79 -4.67
CA LEU A 159 14.32 -35.36 -4.74
C LEU A 159 15.21 -34.64 -5.76
N ALA A 160 14.71 -33.52 -6.30
CA ALA A 160 15.53 -32.64 -7.14
C ALA A 160 16.57 -31.85 -6.33
N LEU A 161 16.41 -31.80 -5.00
CA LEU A 161 17.42 -31.26 -4.08
C LEU A 161 18.54 -32.25 -3.77
N THR A 162 18.42 -33.53 -4.18
CA THR A 162 19.45 -34.53 -3.92
C THR A 162 20.73 -34.13 -4.68
N GLY A 163 21.75 -33.70 -3.93
CA GLY A 163 23.01 -33.19 -4.48
C GLY A 163 23.17 -31.67 -4.40
N VAL A 164 22.14 -30.92 -4.00
CA VAL A 164 22.30 -29.53 -3.58
C VAL A 164 23.05 -29.51 -2.23
N PRO A 165 24.12 -28.72 -2.05
CA PRO A 165 24.88 -28.75 -0.82
C PRO A 165 24.10 -28.27 0.40
N ASP A 166 24.18 -28.99 1.52
CA ASP A 166 23.50 -28.64 2.77
C ASP A 166 23.92 -27.26 3.30
N TRP A 167 25.20 -26.89 3.16
CA TRP A 167 25.67 -25.56 3.58
C TRP A 167 24.96 -24.44 2.82
N TRP A 168 24.57 -24.69 1.57
CA TRP A 168 23.87 -23.72 0.74
C TRP A 168 22.41 -23.64 1.17
N LEU A 169 21.72 -24.77 1.28
CA LEU A 169 20.33 -24.82 1.73
C LEU A 169 20.15 -24.19 3.13
N ASN A 170 21.05 -24.46 4.06
CA ASN A 170 21.01 -23.93 5.43
C ASN A 170 21.40 -22.44 5.52
N SER A 171 21.97 -21.87 4.46
CA SER A 171 22.40 -20.46 4.41
C SER A 171 21.52 -19.62 3.48
N MET A 172 20.33 -20.12 3.10
CA MET A 172 19.40 -19.39 2.25
C MET A 172 18.98 -18.07 2.91
N PRO A 173 19.06 -16.93 2.22
CA PRO A 173 18.69 -15.65 2.78
C PRO A 173 17.18 -15.55 2.96
N GLY A 174 16.78 -14.95 4.08
CA GLY A 174 15.37 -14.73 4.44
C GLY A 174 14.68 -15.97 5.00
N PHE A 175 13.37 -16.02 4.82
CA PHE A 175 12.48 -17.06 5.35
C PHE A 175 11.80 -17.78 4.19
N VAL A 176 11.70 -19.11 4.29
CA VAL A 176 10.94 -19.92 3.33
C VAL A 176 9.46 -19.63 3.50
N ILE A 177 8.82 -19.13 2.44
CA ILE A 177 7.38 -18.86 2.41
C ILE A 177 6.59 -20.02 1.80
N SER A 178 7.21 -20.77 0.91
CA SER A 178 6.60 -21.88 0.18
C SER A 178 7.70 -22.78 -0.34
N ALA A 179 7.53 -24.08 -0.14
CA ALA A 179 8.43 -25.11 -0.62
C ALA A 179 7.61 -26.24 -1.24
N VAL A 180 7.98 -26.69 -2.44
CA VAL A 180 7.20 -27.65 -3.22
C VAL A 180 8.10 -28.72 -3.82
N HIS A 181 7.80 -29.98 -3.56
CA HIS A 181 8.28 -31.11 -4.34
C HIS A 181 7.22 -31.49 -5.37
N ALA A 182 7.58 -31.46 -6.65
CA ALA A 182 6.69 -31.90 -7.72
C ALA A 182 7.32 -33.05 -8.49
N THR A 183 6.53 -34.03 -8.87
CA THR A 183 6.95 -35.08 -9.81
C THR A 183 6.07 -35.02 -11.03
N VAL A 184 6.68 -35.16 -12.20
CA VAL A 184 5.99 -35.25 -13.48
C VAL A 184 6.23 -36.63 -14.04
N ILE A 185 5.16 -37.39 -14.22
CA ILE A 185 5.19 -38.75 -14.73
C ILE A 185 4.45 -38.82 -16.07
N ALA A 186 4.87 -39.74 -16.94
CA ALA A 186 4.19 -40.05 -18.19
C ALA A 186 3.60 -41.45 -18.08
N GLU A 187 2.38 -41.53 -17.58
CA GLU A 187 1.68 -42.79 -17.34
C GLU A 187 0.22 -42.65 -17.75
N GLU A 188 -0.30 -43.63 -18.49
CA GLU A 188 -1.69 -43.65 -18.93
C GLU A 188 -2.60 -43.95 -17.72
N PRO A 189 -3.60 -43.12 -17.42
CA PRO A 189 -4.51 -43.40 -16.33
C PRO A 189 -5.50 -44.51 -16.70
N ASP A 190 -5.95 -45.28 -15.69
CA ASP A 190 -6.95 -46.35 -15.87
C ASP A 190 -8.29 -45.86 -16.45
N SER A 191 -8.63 -44.59 -16.20
CA SER A 191 -9.86 -43.92 -16.67
C SER A 191 -9.54 -42.47 -16.92
N THR A 192 -10.14 -41.83 -17.93
CA THR A 192 -9.94 -40.41 -18.28
C THR A 192 -10.81 -39.45 -17.47
N SER A 193 -11.92 -39.90 -16.91
CA SER A 193 -12.90 -39.08 -16.16
C SER A 193 -12.88 -39.30 -14.65
N THR A 194 -12.35 -40.43 -14.18
CA THR A 194 -12.32 -40.81 -12.76
C THR A 194 -10.90 -40.94 -12.23
N ILE A 195 -10.78 -40.84 -10.90
CA ILE A 195 -9.55 -41.06 -10.14
C ILE A 195 -9.84 -41.85 -8.85
N ASP A 196 -9.09 -42.93 -8.63
CA ASP A 196 -9.01 -43.54 -7.30
C ASP A 196 -7.90 -42.84 -6.51
N ILE A 197 -8.25 -42.05 -5.49
CA ILE A 197 -7.26 -41.33 -4.68
C ILE A 197 -6.39 -42.27 -3.83
N ARG A 198 -6.81 -43.52 -3.58
CA ARG A 198 -6.07 -44.47 -2.75
C ARG A 198 -4.72 -44.83 -3.35
N GLN A 199 -4.60 -44.85 -4.67
CA GLN A 199 -3.34 -45.12 -5.37
C GLN A 199 -2.25 -44.07 -5.05
N TYR A 200 -2.67 -42.84 -4.76
CA TYR A 200 -1.77 -41.72 -4.46
C TYR A 200 -1.56 -41.50 -2.96
N SER A 201 -2.42 -42.05 -2.10
CA SER A 201 -2.40 -41.83 -0.64
C SER A 201 -1.01 -42.06 0.01
N ARG A 202 -0.24 -43.04 -0.49
CA ARG A 202 1.12 -43.31 0.00
C ARG A 202 2.07 -42.12 -0.12
N HIS A 203 1.85 -41.24 -1.08
CA HIS A 203 2.67 -40.05 -1.31
C HIS A 203 2.24 -38.85 -0.45
N PHE A 204 1.01 -38.86 0.07
CA PHE A 204 0.37 -37.74 0.76
C PHE A 204 0.05 -38.06 2.23
N ASN A 205 1.04 -38.52 3.02
CA ASN A 205 0.88 -38.89 4.44
C ASN A 205 -0.24 -39.91 4.73
N ARG A 206 -0.59 -40.76 3.76
CA ARG A 206 -1.78 -41.65 3.83
C ARG A 206 -3.08 -40.88 4.11
N SER A 207 -3.13 -39.61 3.70
CA SER A 207 -4.29 -38.74 3.78
C SER A 207 -5.42 -39.30 2.90
N ASN A 208 -6.64 -39.29 3.43
CA ASN A 208 -7.85 -39.52 2.66
C ASN A 208 -8.35 -38.24 1.96
N PHE A 209 -7.67 -37.12 2.17
CA PHE A 209 -7.96 -35.86 1.50
C PHE A 209 -6.88 -35.54 0.49
N ILE A 210 -7.23 -35.71 -0.79
CA ILE A 210 -6.40 -35.39 -1.95
C ILE A 210 -7.31 -34.66 -2.94
N THR A 211 -6.85 -33.55 -3.48
CA THR A 211 -7.50 -32.85 -4.58
C THR A 211 -6.92 -33.33 -5.91
N ALA A 212 -7.77 -33.40 -6.92
CA ALA A 212 -7.32 -33.72 -8.28
C ALA A 212 -8.14 -32.99 -9.33
N SER A 213 -7.46 -32.56 -10.39
CA SER A 213 -8.06 -31.91 -11.54
C SER A 213 -7.36 -32.32 -12.83
N THR A 214 -8.10 -32.37 -13.93
CA THR A 214 -7.50 -32.36 -15.27
C THR A 214 -7.06 -30.94 -15.63
N ALA A 215 -6.04 -30.82 -16.45
CA ALA A 215 -5.52 -29.56 -16.96
C ALA A 215 -5.25 -29.64 -18.47
N ASP A 216 -5.28 -28.49 -19.13
CA ASP A 216 -5.02 -28.31 -20.57
C ASP A 216 -5.87 -29.27 -21.43
N GLY A 217 -7.18 -29.30 -21.19
CA GLY A 217 -8.14 -30.12 -21.95
C GLY A 217 -8.06 -31.63 -21.66
N GLY A 218 -7.52 -32.03 -20.51
CA GLY A 218 -7.37 -33.44 -20.13
C GLY A 218 -5.99 -34.03 -20.40
N ALA A 219 -5.08 -33.24 -20.99
CA ALA A 219 -3.71 -33.61 -21.28
C ALA A 219 -2.87 -33.93 -20.03
N PHE A 220 -3.22 -33.34 -18.89
CA PHE A 220 -2.53 -33.56 -17.63
C PHE A 220 -3.54 -33.77 -16.50
N ARG A 221 -3.12 -34.51 -15.48
CA ARG A 221 -3.78 -34.59 -14.18
C ARG A 221 -2.86 -34.03 -13.12
N ALA A 222 -3.37 -33.08 -12.35
CA ALA A 222 -2.66 -32.51 -11.22
C ALA A 222 -3.29 -33.06 -9.94
N ILE A 223 -2.45 -33.58 -9.03
CA ILE A 223 -2.85 -34.20 -7.77
C ILE A 223 -2.04 -33.60 -6.63
N SER A 224 -2.72 -33.20 -5.55
CA SER A 224 -2.09 -32.69 -4.33
C SER A 224 -3.05 -32.70 -3.15
N ASP A 225 -2.53 -32.86 -1.93
CA ASP A 225 -3.26 -32.56 -0.69
C ASP A 225 -3.09 -31.10 -0.22
N TRP A 226 -2.19 -30.33 -0.86
CA TRP A 226 -1.83 -28.94 -0.52
C TRP A 226 -1.33 -28.75 0.93
N ARG A 227 -0.83 -29.82 1.55
CA ARG A 227 -0.33 -29.82 2.93
C ARG A 227 1.19 -29.86 2.92
N GLU A 228 1.75 -29.29 3.98
CA GLU A 228 3.16 -29.44 4.30
C GLU A 228 3.41 -30.86 4.84
N HIS A 229 4.47 -31.50 4.37
CA HIS A 229 4.95 -32.79 4.84
C HIS A 229 6.07 -32.63 5.86
N GLU A 230 6.56 -33.74 6.43
CA GLU A 230 7.60 -33.73 7.47
C GLU A 230 8.91 -33.05 7.02
N ASP A 231 9.17 -33.03 5.72
CA ASP A 231 10.31 -32.36 5.09
C ASP A 231 10.12 -30.83 4.95
N GLY A 232 8.94 -30.30 5.26
CA GLY A 232 8.58 -28.89 5.09
C GLY A 232 8.09 -28.53 3.69
N PHE A 233 7.88 -29.51 2.80
CA PHE A 233 7.48 -29.28 1.42
C PHE A 233 6.05 -29.74 1.17
N VAL A 234 5.34 -29.02 0.30
CA VAL A 234 4.09 -29.47 -0.30
C VAL A 234 4.40 -30.42 -1.44
N ARG A 235 3.59 -31.45 -1.62
CA ARG A 235 3.76 -32.43 -2.70
C ARG A 235 2.79 -32.22 -3.84
N LEU A 236 3.28 -32.31 -5.06
CA LEU A 236 2.50 -32.26 -6.31
C LEU A 236 2.84 -33.46 -7.19
N ILE A 237 1.84 -34.10 -7.75
CA ILE A 237 2.01 -35.09 -8.81
C ILE A 237 1.34 -34.54 -10.08
N VAL A 238 2.07 -34.52 -11.18
CA VAL A 238 1.55 -34.16 -12.50
C VAL A 238 1.67 -35.40 -13.39
N GLN A 239 0.55 -36.04 -13.70
CA GLN A 239 0.50 -37.16 -14.63
C GLN A 239 0.15 -36.64 -16.02
N ALA A 240 1.09 -36.76 -16.97
CA ALA A 240 0.85 -36.49 -18.37
C ALA A 240 0.09 -37.67 -19.00
N VAL A 241 -1.04 -37.40 -19.64
CA VAL A 241 -1.96 -38.40 -20.23
C VAL A 241 -1.65 -38.55 -21.73
N PRO A 242 -0.97 -39.63 -22.17
CA PRO A 242 -0.43 -39.73 -23.53
C PRO A 242 -1.47 -40.01 -24.62
N SER A 243 -2.62 -40.63 -24.30
CA SER A 243 -3.63 -41.06 -25.28
C SER A 243 -4.31 -39.92 -26.04
N TRP A 244 -4.67 -38.82 -25.38
CA TRP A 244 -5.33 -37.66 -26.02
C TRP A 244 -4.49 -37.06 -27.17
N TRP A 245 -3.16 -37.21 -27.08
CA TRP A 245 -2.21 -36.74 -28.08
C TRP A 245 -1.97 -37.71 -29.24
N ARG A 246 -2.29 -39.01 -29.09
CA ARG A 246 -2.21 -40.00 -30.18
C ARG A 246 -3.33 -39.80 -31.21
N ASP A 247 -4.53 -39.47 -30.77
CA ASP A 247 -5.69 -39.31 -31.67
C ASP A 247 -5.61 -38.05 -32.55
N HIS A 248 -4.91 -37.01 -32.08
CA HIS A 248 -4.61 -35.80 -32.87
C HIS A 248 -3.30 -35.93 -33.67
N ALA A 249 -2.57 -37.04 -33.50
CA ALA A 249 -1.36 -37.38 -34.24
C ALA A 249 -1.62 -38.36 -35.39
N ALA A 250 -2.87 -38.62 -35.74
CA ALA A 250 -3.23 -39.09 -37.07
C ALA A 250 -2.95 -37.98 -38.10
N VAL A 251 -1.67 -37.64 -38.29
CA VAL A 251 -1.21 -37.13 -39.57
C VAL A 251 -1.68 -38.19 -40.56
N ALA A 252 -2.70 -37.87 -41.36
CA ALA A 252 -3.09 -38.71 -42.48
C ALA A 252 -1.80 -39.04 -43.22
N MET A 253 -1.34 -40.29 -43.15
CA MET A 253 -0.07 -40.73 -43.72
C MET A 253 -0.09 -40.26 -45.18
N PRO A 254 0.69 -39.25 -45.57
CA PRO A 254 0.81 -38.92 -46.97
C PRO A 254 1.46 -40.15 -47.56
N THR A 255 0.88 -40.72 -48.61
CA THR A 255 1.31 -41.96 -49.27
C THR A 255 2.76 -41.93 -49.81
N ALA A 256 3.50 -40.84 -49.58
CA ALA A 256 4.90 -40.65 -49.93
C ALA A 256 5.69 -39.72 -48.97
N ALA A 257 5.46 -39.76 -47.65
CA ALA A 257 6.30 -38.98 -46.71
C ALA A 257 7.61 -39.71 -46.38
N SER A 258 8.76 -39.02 -46.53
CA SER A 258 10.07 -39.56 -46.14
C SER A 258 10.12 -39.81 -44.63
N LEU A 259 10.88 -40.84 -44.20
CA LEU A 259 11.13 -41.15 -42.78
C LEU A 259 11.57 -39.91 -41.96
N GLN A 260 12.21 -38.94 -42.62
CA GLN A 260 12.63 -37.67 -42.02
C GLN A 260 11.45 -36.78 -41.63
N THR A 261 10.37 -36.72 -42.42
CA THR A 261 9.16 -35.95 -42.12
C THR A 261 8.41 -36.56 -40.93
N VAL A 262 8.30 -37.89 -40.89
CA VAL A 262 7.69 -38.61 -39.75
C VAL A 262 8.53 -38.38 -38.48
N ARG A 263 9.86 -38.49 -38.58
CA ARG A 263 10.77 -38.24 -37.45
C ARG A 263 10.70 -36.79 -36.96
N GLN A 264 10.63 -35.82 -37.88
CA GLN A 264 10.52 -34.41 -37.53
C GLN A 264 9.15 -34.09 -36.88
N GLY A 265 8.07 -34.72 -37.35
CA GLY A 265 6.75 -34.62 -36.74
C GLY A 265 6.74 -35.13 -35.30
N LEU A 266 7.29 -36.32 -35.07
CA LEU A 266 7.43 -36.92 -33.73
C LEU A 266 8.33 -36.07 -32.81
N ALA A 267 9.45 -35.55 -33.33
CA ALA A 267 10.36 -34.68 -32.58
C ALA A 267 9.70 -33.35 -32.18
N ASN A 268 8.94 -32.72 -33.07
CA ASN A 268 8.22 -31.48 -32.79
C ASN A 268 7.09 -31.70 -31.76
N GLN A 269 6.38 -32.84 -31.84
CA GLN A 269 5.35 -33.22 -30.87
C GLN A 269 5.95 -33.45 -29.47
N ALA A 270 7.05 -34.21 -29.38
CA ALA A 270 7.77 -34.42 -28.13
C ALA A 270 8.28 -33.08 -27.53
N ALA A 271 8.82 -32.17 -28.35
CA ALA A 271 9.25 -30.84 -27.89
C ALA A 271 8.09 -29.97 -27.37
N GLY A 272 6.91 -30.05 -27.99
CA GLY A 272 5.68 -29.41 -27.53
C GLY A 272 5.20 -29.94 -26.18
N GLN A 273 5.18 -31.27 -26.03
CA GLN A 273 4.77 -31.97 -24.79
C GLN A 273 5.64 -31.59 -23.60
N ARG A 274 6.97 -31.57 -23.78
CA ARG A 274 7.94 -31.20 -22.73
C ARG A 274 7.76 -29.76 -22.25
N THR A 275 7.43 -28.87 -23.17
CA THR A 275 7.13 -27.47 -22.86
C THR A 275 5.76 -27.32 -22.20
N ALA A 276 4.78 -28.15 -22.56
CA ALA A 276 3.45 -28.16 -21.94
C ALA A 276 3.49 -28.69 -20.49
N ALA A 277 4.21 -29.78 -20.23
CA ALA A 277 4.40 -30.31 -18.89
C ALA A 277 5.10 -29.29 -17.97
N GLY A 278 6.17 -28.65 -18.48
CA GLY A 278 6.86 -27.57 -17.79
C GLY A 278 5.97 -26.36 -17.50
N LYS A 279 5.04 -26.03 -18.41
CA LYS A 279 4.00 -25.01 -18.16
C LYS A 279 3.11 -25.40 -16.98
N VAL A 280 2.55 -26.61 -17.00
CA VAL A 280 1.62 -27.07 -15.97
C VAL A 280 2.28 -27.06 -14.60
N VAL A 281 3.44 -27.70 -14.45
CA VAL A 281 4.12 -27.78 -13.16
C VAL A 281 4.54 -26.41 -12.63
N GLN A 282 5.06 -25.51 -13.49
CA GLN A 282 5.42 -24.15 -13.10
C GLN A 282 4.20 -23.37 -12.61
N ARG A 283 3.05 -23.50 -13.30
CA ARG A 283 1.82 -22.80 -12.93
C ARG A 283 1.25 -23.33 -11.61
N LEU A 284 1.36 -24.64 -11.34
CA LEU A 284 1.00 -25.22 -10.04
C LEU A 284 1.91 -24.76 -8.90
N ILE A 285 3.24 -24.72 -9.12
CA ILE A 285 4.20 -24.17 -8.14
C ILE A 285 3.89 -22.70 -7.84
N GLU A 286 3.58 -21.91 -8.87
CA GLU A 286 3.16 -20.52 -8.69
C GLU A 286 1.84 -20.40 -7.92
N MET A 287 0.87 -21.28 -8.18
CA MET A 287 -0.38 -21.30 -7.42
C MET A 287 -0.13 -21.53 -5.93
N GLU A 288 0.77 -22.45 -5.57
CA GLU A 288 1.12 -22.67 -4.16
C GLU A 288 1.78 -21.44 -3.54
N LYS A 289 2.81 -20.90 -4.21
CA LYS A 289 3.50 -19.67 -3.80
C LYS A 289 2.52 -18.51 -3.56
N TYR A 290 1.65 -18.23 -4.52
CA TYR A 290 0.74 -17.08 -4.45
C TYR A 290 -0.47 -17.32 -3.54
N ARG A 291 -0.89 -18.57 -3.33
CA ARG A 291 -1.91 -18.92 -2.34
C ARG A 291 -1.44 -18.58 -0.93
N VAL A 292 -0.23 -19.02 -0.55
CA VAL A 292 0.32 -18.73 0.78
C VAL A 292 0.46 -17.23 1.00
N LEU A 293 0.98 -16.51 0.01
CA LEU A 293 1.10 -15.04 0.06
C LEU A 293 -0.22 -14.30 0.23
N ALA A 294 -1.27 -14.75 -0.46
CA ALA A 294 -2.59 -14.16 -0.33
C ALA A 294 -3.16 -14.44 1.07
N LEU A 295 -3.04 -15.69 1.55
CA LEU A 295 -3.59 -16.10 2.85
C LEU A 295 -2.87 -15.48 4.05
N MET A 296 -1.62 -15.04 3.91
CA MET A 296 -0.91 -14.31 4.97
C MET A 296 -1.62 -13.03 5.41
N ALA A 297 -2.47 -12.42 4.57
CA ALA A 297 -3.24 -11.24 4.96
C ALA A 297 -4.40 -11.56 5.92
N GLN A 298 -4.87 -12.80 5.98
CA GLN A 298 -6.05 -13.17 6.77
C GLN A 298 -5.82 -12.98 8.28
N PRO A 299 -4.74 -13.49 8.90
CA PRO A 299 -4.48 -13.26 10.33
C PRO A 299 -4.33 -11.78 10.68
N LEU A 300 -3.80 -10.98 9.76
CA LEU A 300 -3.72 -9.53 9.92
C LEU A 300 -5.12 -8.90 9.95
N ALA A 301 -5.99 -9.26 8.99
CA ALA A 301 -7.37 -8.75 8.95
C ALA A 301 -8.15 -9.13 10.23
N THR A 302 -7.98 -10.35 10.73
CA THR A 302 -8.61 -10.80 11.98
C THR A 302 -8.11 -10.03 13.21
N GLN A 303 -6.82 -9.69 13.28
CA GLN A 303 -6.27 -8.86 14.38
C GLN A 303 -6.71 -7.40 14.30
N VAL A 304 -6.84 -6.86 13.09
CA VAL A 304 -7.22 -5.45 12.86
C VAL A 304 -8.71 -5.24 13.12
N SER A 305 -9.57 -6.22 12.80
CA SER A 305 -11.02 -6.07 12.88
C SER A 305 -11.54 -5.54 14.24
N PRO A 306 -11.17 -6.12 15.41
CA PRO A 306 -11.65 -5.61 16.70
C PRO A 306 -11.23 -4.17 17.01
N ARG A 307 -10.08 -3.74 16.48
CA ARG A 307 -9.62 -2.35 16.63
C ARG A 307 -10.45 -1.41 15.79
N VAL A 308 -10.81 -1.83 14.58
CA VAL A 308 -11.73 -1.09 13.71
C VAL A 308 -13.13 -1.02 14.32
N ASP A 309 -13.60 -2.09 14.97
CA ASP A 309 -14.85 -2.09 15.73
C ASP A 309 -14.81 -1.03 16.84
N THR A 310 -13.72 -1.01 17.62
CA THR A 310 -13.53 -0.03 18.71
C THR A 310 -13.50 1.41 18.20
N LEU A 311 -12.74 1.69 17.14
CA LEU A 311 -12.66 3.02 16.52
C LEU A 311 -14.03 3.46 15.97
N ASN A 312 -14.77 2.53 15.37
CA ASN A 312 -16.11 2.83 14.87
C ASN A 312 -17.09 3.17 16.00
N SER A 313 -17.07 2.41 17.10
CA SER A 313 -17.90 2.71 18.28
C SER A 313 -17.54 4.05 18.92
N GLU A 314 -16.25 4.39 19.00
CA GLU A 314 -15.81 5.70 19.51
C GLU A 314 -16.27 6.85 18.60
N LEU A 315 -16.19 6.68 17.27
CA LEU A 315 -16.67 7.67 16.31
C LEU A 315 -18.19 7.89 16.43
N GLN A 316 -18.96 6.83 16.64
CA GLN A 316 -20.40 6.91 16.89
C GLN A 316 -20.71 7.64 18.22
N SER A 317 -19.93 7.39 19.27
CA SER A 317 -20.03 8.14 20.54
C SER A 317 -19.78 9.62 20.32
N ILE A 318 -18.67 10.00 19.66
CA ILE A 318 -18.32 11.40 19.39
C ILE A 318 -19.43 12.10 18.60
N THR A 319 -19.97 11.44 17.58
CA THR A 319 -21.04 12.00 16.75
C THR A 319 -22.32 12.20 17.58
N SER A 320 -22.64 11.28 18.49
CA SER A 320 -23.80 11.38 19.38
C SER A 320 -23.63 12.49 20.42
N GLU A 321 -22.44 12.59 21.03
CA GLU A 321 -22.07 13.66 21.96
C GLU A 321 -22.13 15.03 21.28
N MET A 322 -21.65 15.14 20.03
CA MET A 322 -21.74 16.37 19.22
C MET A 322 -23.19 16.81 19.00
N HIS A 323 -24.12 15.89 18.77
CA HIS A 323 -25.54 16.21 18.63
C HIS A 323 -26.20 16.64 19.95
N ALA A 324 -25.74 16.10 21.08
CA ALA A 324 -26.27 16.45 22.40
C ALA A 324 -25.71 17.78 22.95
N LEU A 325 -24.51 18.17 22.52
CA LEU A 325 -23.89 19.43 22.90
C LEU A 325 -24.66 20.63 22.32
N GLY A 326 -24.98 21.59 23.19
CA GLY A 326 -25.50 22.88 22.76
C GLY A 326 -24.47 23.65 21.95
N ALA A 327 -24.93 24.47 20.99
CA ALA A 327 -24.05 25.29 20.13
C ALA A 327 -23.08 26.19 20.93
N SER A 328 -23.46 26.56 22.15
CA SER A 328 -22.73 27.47 23.04
C SER A 328 -21.57 26.83 23.82
N ASP A 329 -21.48 25.49 23.90
CA ASP A 329 -20.42 24.81 24.65
C ASP A 329 -19.13 24.63 23.83
N LEU A 330 -18.35 25.71 23.73
CA LEU A 330 -17.06 25.72 23.03
C LEU A 330 -16.02 24.80 23.68
N ALA A 331 -16.08 24.58 25.00
CA ALA A 331 -15.13 23.72 25.69
C ALA A 331 -15.37 22.25 25.35
N GLY A 332 -16.63 21.82 25.38
CA GLY A 332 -17.04 20.48 24.95
C GLY A 332 -16.71 20.21 23.48
N GLN A 333 -16.98 21.17 22.58
CA GLN A 333 -16.65 21.04 21.15
C GLN A 333 -15.14 20.91 20.90
N ARG A 334 -14.29 21.66 21.63
CA ARG A 334 -12.81 21.52 21.54
C ARG A 334 -12.34 20.16 22.03
N ALA A 335 -12.91 19.65 23.12
CA ALA A 335 -12.58 18.33 23.65
C ALA A 335 -12.96 17.20 22.67
N LEU A 336 -14.12 17.31 22.02
CA LEU A 336 -14.52 16.37 20.95
C LEU A 336 -13.59 16.42 19.75
N LEU A 337 -13.18 17.62 19.32
CA LEU A 337 -12.23 17.78 18.21
C LEU A 337 -10.88 17.10 18.51
N GLU A 338 -10.39 17.20 19.75
CA GLU A 338 -9.16 16.55 20.18
C GLU A 338 -9.29 15.02 20.18
N ARG A 339 -10.37 14.47 20.75
CA ARG A 339 -10.67 13.02 20.68
C ARG A 339 -10.77 12.52 19.25
N LEU A 340 -11.49 13.22 18.39
CA LEU A 340 -11.68 12.85 16.98
C LEU A 340 -10.36 12.90 16.19
N THR A 341 -9.49 13.86 16.48
CA THR A 341 -8.17 13.96 15.87
C THR A 341 -7.29 12.77 16.27
N ARG A 342 -7.30 12.37 17.55
CA ARG A 342 -6.60 11.17 18.03
C ARG A 342 -7.13 9.88 17.39
N LEU A 343 -8.45 9.75 17.29
CA LEU A 343 -9.12 8.62 16.63
C LEU A 343 -8.70 8.52 15.16
N THR A 344 -8.76 9.64 14.42
CA THR A 344 -8.37 9.71 13.00
C THR A 344 -6.91 9.32 12.81
N THR A 345 -6.03 9.84 13.66
CA THR A 345 -4.59 9.52 13.60
C THR A 345 -4.35 8.03 13.85
N SER A 346 -5.07 7.43 14.80
CA SER A 346 -5.00 6.00 15.09
C SER A 346 -5.49 5.15 13.91
N ALA A 347 -6.60 5.54 13.28
CA ALA A 347 -7.14 4.86 12.10
C ALA A 347 -6.17 4.94 10.90
N LEU A 348 -5.62 6.13 10.60
CA LEU A 348 -4.65 6.34 9.51
C LEU A 348 -3.37 5.52 9.71
N ARG A 349 -2.89 5.38 10.94
CA ARG A 349 -1.71 4.58 11.25
C ARG A 349 -1.95 3.09 10.97
N ILE A 350 -3.10 2.55 11.38
CA ILE A 350 -3.49 1.16 11.07
C ILE A 350 -3.65 0.99 9.55
N GLN A 351 -4.34 1.91 8.89
CA GLN A 351 -4.60 1.88 7.45
C GLN A 351 -3.28 1.89 6.66
N SER A 352 -2.38 2.84 6.91
CA SER A 352 -1.10 2.97 6.20
C SER A 352 -0.24 1.71 6.27
N THR A 353 -0.33 0.96 7.37
CA THR A 353 0.46 -0.28 7.55
C THR A 353 -0.26 -1.52 6.98
N ALA A 354 -1.59 -1.57 7.04
CA ALA A 354 -2.36 -2.74 6.59
C ALA A 354 -2.69 -2.72 5.08
N GLN A 355 -2.88 -1.53 4.50
CA GLN A 355 -3.41 -1.36 3.14
C GLN A 355 -2.60 -2.09 2.08
N TYR A 356 -1.27 -1.97 2.17
CA TYR A 356 -0.36 -2.61 1.22
C TYR A 356 -0.53 -4.13 1.21
N ARG A 357 -0.57 -4.76 2.39
CA ARG A 357 -0.70 -6.21 2.50
C ARG A 357 -2.06 -6.69 1.98
N PHE A 358 -3.15 -5.96 2.25
CA PHE A 358 -4.48 -6.27 1.70
C PHE A 358 -4.54 -6.13 0.18
N SER A 359 -3.96 -5.06 -0.37
CA SER A 359 -3.88 -4.86 -1.83
C SER A 359 -3.02 -5.92 -2.51
N ALA A 360 -1.83 -6.21 -1.96
CA ALA A 360 -0.95 -7.25 -2.48
C ALA A 360 -1.57 -8.65 -2.36
N ALA A 361 -2.28 -8.96 -1.28
CA ALA A 361 -2.99 -10.23 -1.13
C ALA A 361 -4.10 -10.39 -2.18
N SER A 362 -4.84 -9.31 -2.47
CA SER A 362 -5.85 -9.30 -3.54
C SER A 362 -5.22 -9.56 -4.91
N ALA A 363 -4.07 -8.94 -5.20
CA ALA A 363 -3.33 -9.18 -6.43
C ALA A 363 -2.84 -10.64 -6.53
N TYR A 364 -2.33 -11.21 -5.44
CA TYR A 364 -1.89 -12.61 -5.42
C TYR A 364 -3.04 -13.60 -5.55
N ALA A 365 -4.18 -13.37 -4.90
CA ALA A 365 -5.38 -14.18 -5.10
C ALA A 365 -5.85 -14.12 -6.55
N LYS A 366 -5.79 -12.96 -7.20
CA LYS A 366 -6.07 -12.81 -8.63
C LYS A 366 -5.10 -13.64 -9.48
N ILE A 367 -3.80 -13.64 -9.17
CA ILE A 367 -2.84 -14.49 -9.89
C ILE A 367 -3.25 -15.96 -9.77
N VAL A 368 -3.62 -16.45 -8.59
CA VAL A 368 -4.09 -17.84 -8.45
C VAL A 368 -5.31 -18.12 -9.32
N GLY A 369 -6.29 -17.22 -9.36
CA GLY A 369 -7.45 -17.30 -10.27
C GLY A 369 -7.03 -17.36 -11.74
N ASP A 370 -6.19 -16.42 -12.18
CA ASP A 370 -5.66 -16.37 -13.55
C ASP A 370 -4.93 -17.68 -13.93
N ARG A 371 -4.30 -18.37 -12.96
CA ARG A 371 -3.63 -19.67 -13.18
C ARG A 371 -4.60 -20.83 -13.30
N ILE A 372 -5.64 -20.86 -12.48
CA ILE A 372 -6.73 -21.84 -12.57
C ILE A 372 -7.37 -21.76 -13.96
N ASP A 373 -7.67 -20.55 -14.41
CA ASP A 373 -8.29 -20.30 -15.73
C ASP A 373 -7.33 -20.64 -16.87
N PHE A 374 -6.06 -20.25 -16.75
CA PHE A 374 -5.03 -20.57 -17.75
C PHE A 374 -4.84 -22.08 -17.94
N LEU A 375 -4.81 -22.84 -16.84
CA LEU A 375 -4.68 -24.30 -16.87
C LEU A 375 -5.97 -25.01 -17.26
N ARG A 376 -7.12 -24.31 -17.29
CA ARG A 376 -8.44 -24.88 -17.52
C ARG A 376 -8.69 -26.09 -16.61
N LEU A 377 -8.54 -25.86 -15.30
CA LEU A 377 -8.68 -26.94 -14.33
C LEU A 377 -10.12 -27.43 -14.26
N GLU A 378 -10.32 -28.69 -14.64
CA GLU A 378 -11.62 -29.35 -14.64
C GLU A 378 -11.70 -30.41 -13.53
N ARG A 379 -12.93 -30.77 -13.18
CA ARG A 379 -13.19 -31.73 -12.09
C ARG A 379 -12.92 -33.15 -12.57
N LEU A 380 -12.25 -33.92 -11.72
CA LEU A 380 -12.06 -35.36 -11.90
C LEU A 380 -12.92 -36.12 -10.87
N GLU A 381 -13.75 -37.06 -11.33
CA GLU A 381 -14.65 -37.81 -10.44
C GLU A 381 -13.87 -38.72 -9.49
N GLY A 382 -14.20 -38.69 -8.20
CA GLY A 382 -13.46 -39.42 -7.15
C GLY A 382 -12.54 -38.55 -6.28
N ALA A 383 -12.35 -37.28 -6.64
CA ALA A 383 -11.65 -36.29 -5.80
C ALA A 383 -12.34 -34.91 -5.83
N PRO A 384 -12.18 -34.08 -4.80
CA PRO A 384 -12.48 -32.66 -4.88
C PRO A 384 -11.60 -31.96 -5.92
N SER A 385 -12.18 -31.01 -6.66
CA SER A 385 -11.43 -30.23 -7.65
C SER A 385 -10.44 -29.28 -6.96
N MET A 386 -9.22 -29.19 -7.50
CA MET A 386 -8.22 -28.23 -7.03
C MET A 386 -8.73 -26.79 -7.08
N SER A 387 -9.45 -26.41 -8.15
CA SER A 387 -9.99 -25.06 -8.30
C SER A 387 -10.98 -24.72 -7.18
N SER A 388 -11.93 -25.62 -6.90
CA SER A 388 -12.91 -25.45 -5.83
C SER A 388 -12.26 -25.35 -4.45
N PHE A 389 -11.24 -26.17 -4.19
CA PHE A 389 -10.53 -26.18 -2.92
C PHE A 389 -9.76 -24.86 -2.69
N LEU A 390 -8.99 -24.42 -3.69
CA LEU A 390 -8.19 -23.20 -3.61
C LEU A 390 -9.06 -21.96 -3.46
N LEU A 391 -10.13 -21.85 -4.26
CA LEU A 391 -11.05 -20.72 -4.21
C LEU A 391 -11.88 -20.70 -2.94
N ALA A 392 -12.23 -21.86 -2.37
CA ALA A 392 -12.93 -21.94 -1.09
C ALA A 392 -12.08 -21.42 0.07
N ALA A 393 -10.75 -21.57 0.00
CA ALA A 393 -9.83 -20.99 0.98
C ALA A 393 -9.59 -19.48 0.74
N LEU A 394 -9.35 -19.08 -0.51
CA LEU A 394 -8.95 -17.71 -0.86
C LEU A 394 -10.11 -16.70 -0.80
N SER A 395 -11.28 -17.06 -1.30
CA SER A 395 -12.39 -16.11 -1.47
C SER A 395 -12.91 -15.54 -0.15
N PRO A 396 -13.11 -16.33 0.92
CA PRO A 396 -13.47 -15.79 2.23
C PRO A 396 -12.38 -14.87 2.80
N ALA A 397 -11.10 -15.26 2.66
CA ALA A 397 -9.99 -14.47 3.17
C ALA A 397 -9.91 -13.09 2.52
N MET A 398 -10.08 -13.02 1.18
CA MET A 398 -10.07 -11.74 0.47
C MET A 398 -11.26 -10.87 0.84
N ARG A 399 -12.46 -11.46 1.02
CA ARG A 399 -13.64 -10.73 1.50
C ARG A 399 -13.41 -10.11 2.87
N THR A 400 -12.77 -10.83 3.80
CA THR A 400 -12.42 -10.28 5.12
C THR A 400 -11.44 -9.11 4.98
N CYS A 401 -10.39 -9.25 4.18
CA CYS A 401 -9.42 -8.17 3.94
C CYS A 401 -10.09 -6.92 3.34
N HIS A 402 -10.94 -7.09 2.33
CA HIS A 402 -11.69 -5.99 1.71
C HIS A 402 -12.66 -5.32 2.68
N ALA A 403 -13.39 -6.10 3.48
CA ALA A 403 -14.31 -5.56 4.47
C ALA A 403 -13.59 -4.70 5.52
N VAL A 404 -12.46 -5.17 6.05
CA VAL A 404 -11.66 -4.40 7.03
C VAL A 404 -11.10 -3.13 6.40
N SER A 405 -10.58 -3.21 5.16
CA SER A 405 -10.09 -2.04 4.41
C SER A 405 -11.19 -1.00 4.22
N ALA A 406 -12.36 -1.40 3.69
CA ALA A 406 -13.48 -0.51 3.43
C ALA A 406 -14.00 0.18 4.70
N ARG A 407 -13.99 -0.54 5.83
CA ARG A 407 -14.36 0.04 7.13
C ARG A 407 -13.36 1.07 7.64
N LEU A 408 -12.06 0.84 7.45
CA LEU A 408 -11.03 1.84 7.77
C LEU A 408 -11.19 3.11 6.92
N ASP A 409 -11.43 2.94 5.62
CA ASP A 409 -11.68 4.07 4.70
C ASP A 409 -12.92 4.86 5.14
N ALA A 410 -14.02 4.18 5.46
CA ALA A 410 -15.25 4.81 5.94
C ALA A 410 -15.05 5.59 7.25
N ILE A 411 -14.29 5.05 8.21
CA ILE A 411 -13.95 5.75 9.46
C ILE A 411 -13.13 7.01 9.15
N ALA A 412 -12.14 6.93 8.27
CA ALA A 412 -11.30 8.07 7.92
C ALA A 412 -12.12 9.18 7.25
N ASP A 413 -12.98 8.84 6.30
CA ASP A 413 -13.81 9.81 5.58
C ASP A 413 -14.89 10.43 6.48
N THR A 414 -15.55 9.62 7.30
CA THR A 414 -16.54 10.11 8.27
C THR A 414 -15.88 11.01 9.30
N SER A 415 -14.69 10.65 9.80
CA SER A 415 -13.97 11.49 10.76
C SER A 415 -13.57 12.84 10.16
N ARG A 416 -13.10 12.87 8.90
CA ARG A 416 -12.81 14.14 8.20
C ARG A 416 -14.04 15.02 8.07
N LEU A 417 -15.18 14.45 7.72
CA LEU A 417 -16.44 15.18 7.64
C LEU A 417 -16.83 15.77 9.01
N THR A 418 -16.78 14.97 10.07
CA THR A 418 -17.13 15.43 11.43
C THR A 418 -16.16 16.51 11.94
N ILE A 419 -14.85 16.40 11.64
CA ILE A 419 -13.86 17.46 11.95
C ILE A 419 -14.26 18.77 11.26
N ASN A 420 -14.64 18.71 9.97
CA ASN A 420 -15.02 19.90 9.22
C ASN A 420 -16.29 20.55 9.77
N LEU A 421 -17.29 19.76 10.15
CA LEU A 421 -18.51 20.25 10.79
C LEU A 421 -18.23 20.92 12.14
N LEU A 422 -17.46 20.27 13.03
CA LEU A 422 -17.08 20.86 14.33
C LEU A 422 -16.31 22.18 14.15
N ARG A 423 -15.37 22.25 13.20
CA ARG A 423 -14.62 23.48 12.91
C ARG A 423 -15.54 24.60 12.40
N ALA A 424 -16.49 24.28 11.52
CA ALA A 424 -17.45 25.26 11.02
C ALA A 424 -18.31 25.82 12.15
N THR A 425 -18.87 24.96 13.01
CA THR A 425 -19.67 25.40 14.17
C THR A 425 -18.87 26.27 15.14
N LEU A 426 -17.64 25.86 15.48
CA LEU A 426 -16.74 26.65 16.33
C LEU A 426 -16.44 28.04 15.73
N THR A 427 -16.25 28.10 14.41
CA THR A 427 -15.95 29.36 13.72
C THR A 427 -17.13 30.33 13.76
N VAL A 428 -18.35 29.82 13.53
CA VAL A 428 -19.58 30.63 13.55
C VAL A 428 -19.85 31.16 14.97
N GLU A 429 -19.72 30.31 15.99
CA GLU A 429 -19.99 30.73 17.37
C GLU A 429 -18.95 31.74 17.87
N GLN A 430 -17.67 31.56 17.49
CA GLN A 430 -16.63 32.51 17.84
C GLN A 430 -16.82 33.87 17.16
N GLN A 431 -17.32 33.90 15.91
CA GLN A 431 -17.71 35.15 15.25
C GLN A 431 -18.92 35.81 15.93
N ALA A 432 -19.92 35.03 16.37
CA ALA A 432 -21.08 35.55 17.09
C ALA A 432 -20.68 36.21 18.42
N GLN A 433 -19.76 35.60 19.19
CA GLN A 433 -19.22 36.19 20.42
C GLN A 433 -18.48 37.51 20.17
N ASN A 434 -17.61 37.55 19.15
CA ASN A 434 -16.90 38.79 18.80
C ASN A 434 -17.87 39.92 18.45
N MET A 435 -18.91 39.63 17.67
CA MET A 435 -19.94 40.62 17.32
C MET A 435 -20.74 41.09 18.54
N ALA A 436 -21.04 40.19 19.49
CA ALA A 436 -21.72 40.55 20.73
C ALA A 436 -20.87 41.50 21.59
N GLN A 437 -19.56 41.22 21.70
CA GLN A 437 -18.62 42.10 22.42
C GLN A 437 -18.53 43.49 21.79
N LEU A 438 -18.48 43.58 20.45
CA LEU A 438 -18.47 44.86 19.75
C LEU A 438 -19.76 45.67 19.99
N ARG A 439 -20.93 45.01 20.01
CA ARG A 439 -22.21 45.67 20.34
C ARG A 439 -22.25 46.18 21.79
N GLN A 440 -21.66 45.44 22.72
CA GLN A 440 -21.56 45.88 24.11
C GLN A 440 -20.66 47.11 24.25
N LEU A 441 -19.55 47.16 23.51
CA LEU A 441 -18.69 48.35 23.43
C LEU A 441 -19.42 49.54 22.85
N GLU A 442 -20.17 49.36 21.75
CA GLU A 442 -20.98 50.41 21.13
C GLU A 442 -22.00 50.98 22.12
N SER A 443 -22.74 50.13 22.83
CA SER A 443 -23.71 50.58 23.83
C SER A 443 -23.04 51.35 24.97
N THR A 444 -21.89 50.88 25.45
CA THR A 444 -21.16 51.53 26.54
C THR A 444 -20.63 52.89 26.11
N ALA A 445 -20.07 52.98 24.89
CA ALA A 445 -19.62 54.24 24.30
C ALA A 445 -20.79 55.22 24.10
N ARG A 446 -21.96 54.74 23.67
CA ARG A 446 -23.17 55.56 23.52
C ARG A 446 -23.65 56.13 24.86
N THR A 447 -23.65 55.34 25.93
CA THR A 447 -24.00 55.82 27.27
C THR A 447 -22.98 56.85 27.77
N GLN A 448 -21.70 56.67 27.48
CA GLN A 448 -20.65 57.65 27.80
C GLN A 448 -20.84 58.97 27.05
N LEU A 449 -21.20 58.93 25.76
CA LEU A 449 -21.49 60.12 24.97
C LEU A 449 -22.68 60.91 25.52
N LEU A 450 -23.77 60.24 25.92
CA LEU A 450 -24.95 60.91 26.49
C LEU A 450 -24.66 61.55 27.85
N LEU A 451 -23.84 60.91 28.69
CA LEU A 451 -23.37 61.49 29.95
C LEU A 451 -22.48 62.71 29.69
N GLN A 452 -21.57 62.62 28.73
CA GLN A 452 -20.70 63.73 28.36
C GLN A 452 -21.49 64.92 27.82
N GLU A 453 -22.47 64.69 26.94
CA GLU A 453 -23.35 65.73 26.41
C GLU A 453 -24.20 66.40 27.51
N SER A 454 -24.61 65.62 28.51
CA SER A 454 -25.32 66.15 29.69
C SER A 454 -24.42 67.03 30.56
N VAL A 455 -23.14 66.66 30.74
CA VAL A 455 -22.14 67.45 31.48
C VAL A 455 -21.73 68.71 30.71
N GLU A 456 -21.67 68.64 29.38
CA GLU A 456 -21.40 69.78 28.51
C GLU A 456 -22.46 70.88 28.69
N GLY A 457 -23.75 70.52 28.70
CA GLY A 457 -24.84 71.48 28.95
C GLY A 457 -24.73 72.18 30.30
N LEU A 458 -24.33 71.46 31.35
CA LEU A 458 -24.11 72.01 32.68
C LEU A 458 -22.86 72.93 32.73
N SER A 459 -21.82 72.61 31.96
CA SER A 459 -20.59 73.42 31.89
C SER A 459 -20.82 74.81 31.28
N VAL A 460 -21.73 74.94 30.31
CA VAL A 460 -22.10 76.24 29.71
C VAL A 460 -22.65 77.16 30.80
N VAL A 461 -23.53 76.65 31.66
CA VAL A 461 -24.12 77.42 32.77
C VAL A 461 -23.04 77.84 33.77
N ALA A 462 -22.19 76.91 34.20
CA ALA A 462 -21.12 77.19 35.16
C ALA A 462 -20.11 78.21 34.63
N ILE A 463 -19.61 78.04 33.39
CA ILE A 463 -18.63 78.94 32.76
C ILE A 463 -19.24 80.33 32.55
N THR A 464 -20.51 80.41 32.11
CA THR A 464 -21.21 81.69 31.92
C THR A 464 -21.33 82.46 33.24
N TYR A 465 -21.67 81.77 34.34
CA TYR A 465 -21.73 82.37 35.67
C TYR A 465 -20.37 82.92 36.12
N TYR A 466 -19.30 82.12 36.03
CA TYR A 466 -17.97 82.56 36.43
C TYR A 466 -17.44 83.71 35.55
N ALA A 467 -17.62 83.64 34.23
CA ALA A 467 -17.18 84.68 33.31
C ALA A 467 -17.94 86.00 33.51
N ALA A 468 -19.26 85.95 33.74
CA ALA A 468 -20.04 87.12 34.08
C ALA A 468 -19.58 87.74 35.41
N GLY A 469 -19.20 86.92 36.39
CA GLY A 469 -18.61 87.40 37.65
C GLY A 469 -17.30 88.18 37.42
N VAL A 470 -16.36 87.63 36.65
CA VAL A 470 -15.08 88.29 36.32
C VAL A 470 -15.30 89.61 35.59
N ILE A 471 -16.17 89.63 34.58
CA ILE A 471 -16.49 90.86 33.83
C ILE A 471 -17.20 91.86 34.74
N GLY A 472 -18.07 91.40 35.64
CA GLY A 472 -18.71 92.25 36.64
C GLY A 472 -17.72 92.92 37.59
N TYR A 473 -16.72 92.18 38.08
CA TYR A 473 -15.65 92.75 38.90
C TYR A 473 -14.76 93.72 38.10
N ALA A 474 -14.43 93.38 36.84
CA ALA A 474 -13.67 94.26 35.95
C ALA A 474 -14.41 95.56 35.62
N ALA A 475 -15.72 95.49 35.36
CA ALA A 475 -16.58 96.65 35.09
C ALA A 475 -16.70 97.56 36.32
N LYS A 476 -16.86 96.99 37.52
CA LYS A 476 -16.82 97.75 38.79
C LYS A 476 -15.47 98.44 38.99
N GLY A 477 -14.36 97.77 38.66
CA GLY A 477 -13.02 98.34 38.68
C GLY A 477 -12.85 99.50 37.67
N ALA A 478 -13.27 99.33 36.42
CA ALA A 478 -13.14 100.34 35.37
C ALA A 478 -14.03 101.57 35.63
N HIS A 479 -15.22 101.38 36.22
CA HIS A 479 -16.08 102.49 36.64
C HIS A 479 -15.45 103.30 37.79
N SER A 480 -14.73 102.65 38.72
CA SER A 480 -14.03 103.36 39.80
C SER A 480 -12.85 104.23 39.32
N VAL A 481 -12.38 104.02 38.08
CA VAL A 481 -11.28 104.76 37.44
C VAL A 481 -11.79 105.79 36.40
N GLY A 482 -13.11 105.90 36.19
CA GLY A 482 -13.73 106.96 35.36
C GLY A 482 -13.73 106.73 33.85
N TYR A 483 -13.43 105.52 33.36
CA TYR A 483 -13.25 105.22 31.93
C TYR A 483 -14.53 104.76 31.18
N LEU A 484 -15.64 104.45 31.88
CA LEU A 484 -16.90 104.01 31.24
C LEU A 484 -18.14 104.78 31.76
N PRO A 485 -18.95 105.42 30.89
CA PRO A 485 -20.16 106.17 31.25
C PRO A 485 -21.44 105.30 31.36
N ILE A 486 -21.30 103.99 31.62
CA ILE A 486 -22.44 103.05 31.67
C ILE A 486 -22.62 102.54 33.12
N PRO A 487 -23.86 102.49 33.66
CA PRO A 487 -24.12 101.88 34.95
C PRO A 487 -23.63 100.43 34.99
N PRO A 488 -22.86 100.00 36.01
CA PRO A 488 -22.28 98.65 36.08
C PRO A 488 -23.33 97.52 35.98
N GLU A 489 -24.54 97.78 36.46
CA GLU A 489 -25.66 96.81 36.44
C GLU A 489 -26.18 96.55 35.02
N VAL A 490 -26.21 97.56 34.16
CA VAL A 490 -26.64 97.43 32.75
C VAL A 490 -25.57 96.71 31.93
N ALA A 491 -24.30 97.00 32.19
CA ALA A 491 -23.17 96.30 31.58
C ALA A 491 -23.15 94.80 31.98
N LEU A 492 -23.41 94.49 33.25
CA LEU A 492 -23.52 93.10 33.73
C LEU A 492 -24.71 92.37 33.11
N GLY A 493 -25.91 92.98 33.12
CA GLY A 493 -27.12 92.39 32.55
C GLY A 493 -27.00 92.11 31.04
N GLY A 494 -26.37 93.02 30.29
CA GLY A 494 -26.11 92.82 28.86
C GLY A 494 -25.02 91.79 28.56
N SER A 495 -24.05 91.61 29.46
CA SER A 495 -22.94 90.67 29.26
C SER A 495 -23.35 89.20 29.37
N ILE A 496 -24.33 88.86 30.21
CA ILE A 496 -24.75 87.47 30.46
C ILE A 496 -25.22 86.74 29.18
N PRO A 497 -26.19 87.26 28.39
CA PRO A 497 -26.61 86.60 27.16
C PRO A 497 -25.51 86.58 26.09
N LEU A 498 -24.65 87.60 26.04
CA LEU A 498 -23.53 87.66 25.10
C LEU A 498 -22.47 86.59 25.41
N ILE A 499 -22.12 86.43 26.69
CA ILE A 499 -21.19 85.40 27.18
C ILE A 499 -21.81 84.02 27.01
N GLY A 500 -23.08 83.83 27.38
CA GLY A 500 -23.77 82.54 27.25
C GLY A 500 -23.82 82.06 25.79
N LEU A 501 -24.20 82.94 24.86
CA LEU A 501 -24.15 82.64 23.43
C LEU A 501 -22.72 82.39 22.96
N GLY A 502 -21.76 83.20 23.38
CA GLY A 502 -20.34 83.06 23.02
C GLY A 502 -19.75 81.71 23.47
N VAL A 503 -19.99 81.31 24.72
CA VAL A 503 -19.54 80.04 25.30
C VAL A 503 -20.23 78.86 24.62
N TYR A 504 -21.55 78.96 24.38
CA TYR A 504 -22.30 77.94 23.63
C TYR A 504 -21.74 77.76 22.23
N PHE A 505 -21.57 78.83 21.46
CA PHE A 505 -21.00 78.76 20.10
C PHE A 505 -19.55 78.28 20.10
N PHE A 506 -18.74 78.68 21.07
CA PHE A 506 -17.34 78.24 21.18
C PHE A 506 -17.24 76.74 21.46
N LEU A 507 -17.98 76.22 22.44
CA LEU A 507 -18.02 74.80 22.75
C LEU A 507 -18.64 73.99 21.60
N HIS A 508 -19.70 74.50 20.96
CA HIS A 508 -20.31 73.87 19.81
C HIS A 508 -19.37 73.82 18.59
N ARG A 509 -18.56 74.87 18.38
CA ARG A 509 -17.56 74.93 17.30
C ARG A 509 -16.35 74.03 17.58
N LEU A 510 -15.91 73.92 18.83
CA LEU A 510 -14.89 72.94 19.23
C LEU A 510 -15.39 71.52 18.96
N LYS A 511 -16.63 71.21 19.34
CA LYS A 511 -17.28 69.91 19.06
C LYS A 511 -17.36 69.63 17.57
N SER A 512 -17.78 70.59 16.75
CA SER A 512 -17.87 70.39 15.30
C SER A 512 -16.50 70.19 14.64
N THR A 513 -15.43 70.77 15.21
CA THR A 513 -14.04 70.64 14.71
C THR A 513 -13.38 69.33 15.15
N VAL A 514 -13.70 68.82 16.35
CA VAL A 514 -13.15 67.55 16.86
C VAL A 514 -13.89 66.32 16.32
N LEU A 515 -15.20 66.44 16.02
CA LEU A 515 -16.00 65.39 15.40
C LEU A 515 -15.86 65.35 13.87
N THR A 516 -15.25 66.36 13.24
CA THR A 516 -14.83 66.28 11.84
C THR A 516 -13.47 65.57 11.75
N ASP A 517 -13.57 64.23 11.76
CA ASP A 517 -12.72 63.31 10.98
C ASP A 517 -11.31 62.96 11.51
N PRO A 518 -11.14 61.83 12.23
CA PRO A 518 -9.85 61.14 12.37
C PRO A 518 -9.48 60.26 11.15
N HIS A 519 -10.31 60.17 10.12
CA HIS A 519 -10.11 59.26 8.97
C HIS A 519 -9.72 59.93 7.65
N LYS A 520 -9.27 61.19 7.67
CA LYS A 520 -8.52 61.79 6.55
C LYS A 520 -7.05 62.00 6.91
N GLY A 521 -6.31 60.90 6.92
CA GLY A 521 -4.85 60.94 7.07
C GLY A 521 -4.16 59.59 6.89
N LYS A 522 -3.99 59.19 5.62
CA LYS A 522 -3.13 58.11 5.09
C LYS A 522 -3.45 56.66 5.42
#